data_AF-A0A1B1FG08-F1
#
_entry.id   AF-A0A1B1FG08-F1
#
_cell.length_a   1.000
_cell.length_b   1.000
_cell.length_c   1.000
_cell.angle_alpha   90.00
_cell.angle_beta   90.00
_cell.angle_gamma   90.00
#
_symmetry.space_group_name_H-M   'P 1'
#
loop_
_entity.id
_entity.type
_entity.pdbx_description
1 polymer ?
#
loop_
_entity_poly.entity_id
_entity_poly.type
_entity_poly.pdbx_seq_one_letter_code
_entity_poly.pdbx_strand_id
1 'polypeptide(L)'
;MEAIKKVFEQKKAQDATAFVAFVTAGYPKKEDTVPVLLALQAGGADIIELGIPFSDPIADGPVIQEANTVALKNDIDYPTVLGQIREARQQGLTAPVLLMGYYNPMLAYGEDKAIQDAAEAGANGFIMVDLPPEEAIAFRQKCAASNLSYVPLIAPSTTLKRIQFLASIADSFIYVVSKMGTTGSSANVAVNEELPTILSRIREYTHVPLAVRFGVATRDQFNYVADAGADGVVIGSRIVNAIKAAGEGQVPQFVENYCREVSGKGEPSRVRSPGAAQRTPSQLTPNAETAKGVENILPARFGQFGGQYVPESLVDALAELEEAHKSAIEDPAFWEEVRSLYTYSNRPSNLYLAENLTKEAGGANIWLKREDLNHTGSHKINNALGQILLAKRIGKTRIIAETGAGQHGVATATVCAKFGLECVIYMGAEDVRRQALNVFRIEMLGGKAWVIPVHSGSCTLKDAVNEAMRDWVTNLSTTHYLVGSAIGPHPFPTIVRDFQKVIGEEIKAQLKEV
;
A
#
# COMPACT_ATOMS: atom_id res chain seq x y z
N MET A 1 24.12 7.89 -1.05
CA MET A 1 23.71 8.26 0.31
C MET A 1 24.15 9.69 0.66
N GLU A 2 25.45 9.98 0.63
CA GLU A 2 26.02 11.28 1.07
C GLU A 2 25.48 12.52 0.34
N ALA A 3 25.17 12.40 -0.96
CA ALA A 3 24.59 13.52 -1.72
C ALA A 3 23.25 14.01 -1.15
N ILE A 4 22.44 13.10 -0.59
CA ILE A 4 21.14 13.44 0.03
C ILE A 4 21.36 14.14 1.37
N LYS A 5 22.25 13.61 2.22
CA LYS A 5 22.60 14.22 3.51
C LYS A 5 23.10 15.65 3.32
N LYS A 6 23.99 15.85 2.35
CA LYS A 6 24.54 17.16 1.99
C LYS A 6 23.45 18.17 1.60
N VAL A 7 22.40 17.75 0.91
CA VAL A 7 21.25 18.62 0.61
C VAL A 7 20.59 19.12 1.89
N PHE A 8 20.24 18.22 2.82
CA PHE A 8 19.60 18.61 4.07
C PHE A 8 20.52 19.45 4.97
N GLU A 9 21.82 19.15 5.00
CA GLU A 9 22.82 19.96 5.72
C GLU A 9 22.90 21.39 5.17
N GLN A 10 22.96 21.53 3.83
CA GLN A 10 22.99 22.83 3.16
C GLN A 10 21.71 23.62 3.40
N LYS A 11 20.54 22.97 3.30
CA LYS A 11 19.24 23.63 3.55
C LYS A 11 19.12 24.07 4.99
N LYS A 12 19.53 23.24 5.94
CA LYS A 12 19.59 23.61 7.36
C LYS A 12 20.50 24.80 7.61
N ALA A 13 21.68 24.86 6.98
CA ALA A 13 22.61 25.98 7.11
C ALA A 13 22.05 27.30 6.52
N GLN A 14 21.09 27.21 5.60
CA GLN A 14 20.40 28.33 4.96
C GLN A 14 19.07 28.69 5.65
N ASP A 15 18.71 28.03 6.75
CA ASP A 15 17.37 28.07 7.36
C ASP A 15 16.24 27.84 6.34
N ALA A 16 16.51 26.97 5.36
CA ALA A 16 15.64 26.65 4.25
C ALA A 16 15.11 25.21 4.36
N THR A 17 14.03 24.94 3.64
CA THR A 17 13.41 23.60 3.55
C THR A 17 13.78 22.97 2.22
N ALA A 18 14.15 21.69 2.22
CA ALA A 18 14.44 20.97 0.98
C ALA A 18 13.15 20.76 0.16
N PHE A 19 13.22 20.99 -1.14
CA PHE A 19 12.15 20.66 -2.06
C PHE A 19 12.43 19.30 -2.72
N VAL A 20 11.55 18.33 -2.45
CA VAL A 20 11.60 16.98 -3.03
C VAL A 20 10.49 16.84 -4.06
N ALA A 21 10.85 16.55 -5.31
CA ALA A 21 9.92 16.51 -6.43
C ALA A 21 9.76 15.08 -6.96
N PHE A 22 8.51 14.62 -7.14
CA PHE A 22 8.21 13.29 -7.67
C PHE A 22 7.65 13.35 -9.11
N VAL A 23 8.11 12.42 -9.95
CA VAL A 23 7.53 12.13 -11.27
C VAL A 23 7.60 10.63 -11.57
N THR A 24 6.64 10.11 -12.35
CA THR A 24 6.68 8.72 -12.85
C THR A 24 7.52 8.65 -14.14
N ALA A 25 8.47 7.72 -14.21
CA ALA A 25 9.29 7.53 -15.40
C ALA A 25 8.43 7.16 -16.61
N GLY A 26 8.72 7.78 -17.76
CA GLY A 26 8.05 7.60 -19.04
C GLY A 26 6.60 8.08 -19.10
N TYR A 27 6.21 8.98 -18.18
CA TYR A 27 4.97 9.74 -18.27
C TYR A 27 5.24 11.19 -18.73
N PRO A 28 4.48 11.74 -19.70
CA PRO A 28 3.42 11.10 -20.46
C PRO A 28 3.93 10.25 -21.63
N LYS A 29 5.14 10.55 -22.13
CA LYS A 29 5.86 9.75 -23.13
C LYS A 29 7.20 9.29 -22.57
N LYS A 30 7.77 8.26 -23.19
CA LYS A 30 9.08 7.70 -22.80
C LYS A 30 10.20 8.75 -22.84
N GLU A 31 10.17 9.58 -23.87
CA GLU A 31 11.19 10.59 -24.19
C GLU A 31 11.14 11.80 -23.26
N ASP A 32 10.02 12.03 -22.56
CA ASP A 32 9.84 13.21 -21.71
C ASP A 32 10.59 13.09 -20.36
N THR A 33 10.95 11.87 -19.95
CA THR A 33 11.53 11.63 -18.61
C THR A 33 12.80 12.45 -18.37
N VAL A 34 13.77 12.37 -19.28
CA VAL A 34 15.06 13.05 -19.11
C VAL A 34 14.91 14.58 -19.13
N PRO A 35 14.21 15.19 -20.10
CA PRO A 35 13.87 16.61 -20.07
C PRO A 35 13.15 17.04 -18.80
N VAL A 36 12.21 16.23 -18.29
CA VAL A 36 11.48 16.52 -17.05
C VAL A 36 12.42 16.49 -15.84
N LEU A 37 13.32 15.52 -15.72
CA LEU A 37 14.31 15.48 -14.63
C LEU A 37 15.17 16.75 -14.59
N LEU A 38 15.63 17.21 -15.76
CA LEU A 38 16.41 18.45 -15.88
C LEU A 38 15.57 19.68 -15.54
N ALA A 39 14.30 19.71 -15.97
CA ALA A 39 13.35 20.78 -15.64
C ALA A 39 13.04 20.86 -14.15
N LEU A 40 12.91 19.72 -13.45
CA LEU A 40 12.74 19.68 -12.00
C LEU A 40 13.93 20.35 -11.28
N GLN A 41 15.15 19.99 -11.66
CA GLN A 41 16.36 20.63 -11.13
C GLN A 41 16.43 22.13 -11.48
N ALA A 42 16.12 22.48 -12.73
CA ALA A 42 16.09 23.87 -13.18
C ALA A 42 15.07 24.70 -12.39
N GLY A 43 13.92 24.11 -12.06
CA GLY A 43 12.87 24.69 -11.22
C GLY A 43 13.20 24.74 -9.73
N GLY A 44 14.31 24.12 -9.28
CA GLY A 44 14.76 24.20 -7.89
C GLY A 44 14.42 22.99 -7.02
N ALA A 45 14.07 21.85 -7.61
CA ALA A 45 14.04 20.59 -6.87
C ALA A 45 15.45 20.27 -6.35
N ASP A 46 15.55 20.04 -5.04
CA ASP A 46 16.80 19.71 -4.37
C ASP A 46 17.06 18.20 -4.38
N ILE A 47 15.98 17.40 -4.36
CA ILE A 47 15.99 15.94 -4.50
C ILE A 47 14.87 15.56 -5.47
N ILE A 48 15.10 14.57 -6.32
CA ILE A 48 14.11 14.06 -7.27
C ILE A 48 13.76 12.60 -6.93
N GLU A 49 12.48 12.32 -6.81
CA GLU A 49 11.92 10.98 -6.72
C GLU A 49 11.45 10.54 -8.11
N LEU A 50 12.14 9.55 -8.68
CA LEU A 50 11.77 8.96 -9.96
C LEU A 50 11.00 7.67 -9.71
N GLY A 51 9.70 7.72 -10.02
CA GLY A 51 8.76 6.62 -9.88
C GLY A 51 9.05 5.50 -10.87
N ILE A 52 9.32 4.30 -10.38
CA ILE A 52 9.38 3.06 -11.17
C ILE A 52 7.94 2.61 -11.43
N PRO A 53 7.50 2.51 -12.70
CA PRO A 53 6.13 2.12 -13.01
C PRO A 53 5.79 0.72 -12.48
N PHE A 54 4.62 0.58 -11.87
CA PHE A 54 4.12 -0.68 -11.33
C PHE A 54 2.65 -0.89 -11.67
N SER A 55 2.27 -2.15 -11.92
CA SER A 55 0.94 -2.52 -12.38
C SER A 55 -0.12 -2.50 -11.28
N ASP A 56 0.28 -2.49 -10.01
CA ASP A 56 -0.60 -2.58 -8.85
C ASP A 56 -0.23 -1.53 -7.78
N PRO A 57 -0.24 -0.22 -8.10
CA PRO A 57 0.30 0.78 -7.20
C PRO A 57 -0.70 1.17 -6.09
N ILE A 58 -0.86 0.28 -5.11
CA ILE A 58 -1.87 0.38 -4.02
C ILE A 58 -1.64 1.54 -3.04
N ALA A 59 -0.40 2.02 -2.89
CA ALA A 59 -0.05 3.18 -2.06
C ALA A 59 -0.36 4.53 -2.75
N ASP A 60 -0.54 4.52 -4.06
CA ASP A 60 -0.60 5.72 -4.88
C ASP A 60 -2.02 6.20 -5.12
N GLY A 61 -2.17 7.51 -5.32
CA GLY A 61 -3.48 8.09 -5.67
C GLY A 61 -3.81 7.97 -7.15
N PRO A 62 -5.06 8.27 -7.53
CA PRO A 62 -5.57 8.06 -8.89
C PRO A 62 -4.69 8.72 -9.97
N VAL A 63 -4.17 9.92 -9.70
CA VAL A 63 -3.27 10.65 -10.61
C VAL A 63 -1.99 9.88 -10.91
N ILE A 64 -1.38 9.29 -9.89
CA ILE A 64 -0.11 8.55 -10.05
C ILE A 64 -0.39 7.15 -10.62
N GLN A 65 -1.52 6.52 -10.30
CA GLN A 65 -1.93 5.26 -10.94
C GLN A 65 -2.16 5.42 -12.44
N GLU A 66 -2.79 6.51 -12.86
CA GLU A 66 -2.94 6.86 -14.27
C GLU A 66 -1.56 7.01 -14.94
N ALA A 67 -0.64 7.73 -14.29
CA ALA A 67 0.73 7.89 -14.78
C ALA A 67 1.47 6.56 -14.90
N ASN A 68 1.35 5.66 -13.91
CA ASN A 68 1.88 4.29 -13.97
C ASN A 68 1.30 3.51 -15.15
N THR A 69 -0.02 3.58 -15.34
CA THR A 69 -0.71 2.87 -16.43
C THR A 69 -0.23 3.35 -17.81
N VAL A 70 -0.04 4.65 -17.99
CA VAL A 70 0.50 5.23 -19.23
C VAL A 70 1.96 4.84 -19.42
N ALA A 71 2.78 4.94 -18.38
CA ALA A 71 4.18 4.55 -18.43
C ALA A 71 4.37 3.07 -18.79
N LEU A 72 3.56 2.17 -18.23
CA LEU A 72 3.58 0.75 -18.59
C LEU A 72 3.19 0.50 -20.05
N LYS A 73 2.25 1.29 -20.60
CA LYS A 73 1.90 1.24 -22.04
C LYS A 73 3.02 1.78 -22.94
N ASN A 74 3.91 2.60 -22.39
CA ASN A 74 5.11 3.11 -23.07
C ASN A 74 6.31 2.14 -22.92
N ASP A 75 6.07 0.89 -22.50
CA ASP A 75 7.08 -0.15 -22.28
C ASP A 75 8.21 0.29 -21.34
N ILE A 76 7.85 0.98 -20.26
CA ILE A 76 8.80 1.42 -19.25
C ILE A 76 8.94 0.33 -18.18
N ASP A 77 10.15 -0.21 -18.09
CA ASP A 77 10.57 -1.16 -17.09
C ASP A 77 11.75 -0.63 -16.26
N TYR A 78 12.20 -1.40 -15.28
CA TYR A 78 13.29 -1.00 -14.39
C TYR A 78 14.61 -0.69 -15.14
N PRO A 79 15.09 -1.52 -16.10
CA PRO A 79 16.24 -1.18 -16.94
C PRO A 79 16.10 0.14 -17.71
N THR A 80 14.92 0.41 -18.27
CA THR A 80 14.64 1.65 -18.99
C THR A 80 14.79 2.86 -18.07
N VAL A 81 14.26 2.77 -16.85
CA VAL A 81 14.39 3.83 -15.82
C VAL A 81 15.87 4.09 -15.51
N LEU A 82 16.68 3.04 -15.33
CA LEU A 82 18.13 3.18 -15.10
C LEU A 82 18.84 3.83 -16.29
N GLY A 83 18.46 3.49 -17.52
CA GLY A 83 18.94 4.13 -18.74
C GLY A 83 18.66 5.64 -18.76
N GLN A 84 17.44 6.03 -18.39
CA GLN A 84 17.03 7.45 -18.30
C GLN A 84 17.82 8.20 -17.23
N ILE A 85 18.15 7.59 -16.09
CA ILE A 85 19.02 8.23 -15.09
C ILE A 85 20.42 8.46 -15.68
N ARG A 86 21.02 7.45 -16.33
CA ARG A 86 22.36 7.59 -16.95
C ARG A 86 22.38 8.74 -17.96
N GLU A 87 21.37 8.80 -18.82
CA GLU A 87 21.23 9.85 -19.81
C GLU A 87 21.07 11.23 -19.16
N ALA A 88 20.20 11.36 -18.14
CA ALA A 88 20.04 12.62 -17.43
C ALA A 88 21.32 13.07 -16.72
N ARG A 89 22.10 12.14 -16.15
CA ARG A 89 23.43 12.44 -15.58
C ARG A 89 24.39 12.98 -16.64
N GLN A 90 24.43 12.37 -17.83
CA GLN A 90 25.25 12.84 -18.95
C GLN A 90 24.84 14.24 -19.43
N GLN A 91 23.56 14.59 -19.31
CA GLN A 91 23.01 15.90 -19.67
C GLN A 91 23.08 16.94 -18.53
N GLY A 92 23.77 16.65 -17.42
CA GLY A 92 24.03 17.61 -16.35
C GLY A 92 23.06 17.58 -15.16
N LEU A 93 22.30 16.50 -14.99
CA LEU A 93 21.54 16.28 -13.76
C LEU A 93 22.51 16.04 -12.59
N THR A 94 22.50 16.93 -11.60
CA THR A 94 23.32 16.87 -10.38
C THR A 94 22.51 16.64 -9.11
N ALA A 95 21.21 16.98 -9.13
CA ALA A 95 20.28 16.72 -8.04
C ALA A 95 20.26 15.22 -7.69
N PRO A 96 20.30 14.83 -6.39
CA PRO A 96 20.15 13.44 -5.99
C PRO A 96 18.84 12.84 -6.51
N VAL A 97 18.90 11.61 -7.04
CA VAL A 97 17.75 10.87 -7.56
C VAL A 97 17.47 9.67 -6.66
N LEU A 98 16.25 9.58 -6.15
CA LEU A 98 15.72 8.44 -5.43
C LEU A 98 14.80 7.65 -6.34
N LEU A 99 15.03 6.35 -6.44
CA LEU A 99 14.11 5.43 -7.11
C LEU A 99 12.96 5.11 -6.15
N MET A 100 11.75 5.56 -6.49
CA MET A 100 10.56 5.33 -5.69
C MET A 100 9.66 4.30 -6.38
N GLY A 101 9.17 3.31 -5.65
CA GLY A 101 8.27 2.33 -6.24
C GLY A 101 7.97 1.17 -5.30
N TYR A 102 7.53 0.07 -5.91
CA TYR A 102 7.18 -1.18 -5.23
C TYR A 102 8.34 -2.16 -5.34
N TYR A 103 8.42 -3.09 -4.39
CA TYR A 103 9.52 -4.02 -4.28
C TYR A 103 9.48 -5.10 -5.37
N ASN A 104 8.31 -5.46 -5.89
CA ASN A 104 8.18 -6.55 -6.86
C ASN A 104 9.01 -6.35 -8.16
N PRO A 105 9.02 -5.18 -8.83
CA PRO A 105 9.94 -4.92 -9.96
C PRO A 105 11.43 -5.15 -9.63
N MET A 106 11.88 -4.81 -8.42
CA MET A 106 13.25 -5.05 -7.97
C MET A 106 13.53 -6.54 -7.82
N LEU A 107 12.59 -7.26 -7.20
CA LEU A 107 12.70 -8.70 -7.00
C LEU A 107 12.72 -9.45 -8.33
N ALA A 108 11.88 -9.05 -9.29
CA ALA A 108 11.84 -9.64 -10.63
C ALA A 108 13.13 -9.41 -11.43
N TYR A 109 13.80 -8.27 -11.22
CA TYR A 109 15.09 -7.98 -11.83
C TYR A 109 16.27 -8.71 -11.15
N GLY A 110 16.08 -9.09 -9.88
CA GLY A 110 17.11 -9.59 -8.97
C GLY A 110 17.61 -8.48 -8.05
N GLU A 111 17.32 -8.59 -6.76
CA GLU A 111 17.54 -7.51 -5.77
C GLU A 111 18.98 -6.98 -5.75
N ASP A 112 19.98 -7.88 -5.63
CA ASP A 112 21.39 -7.47 -5.55
C ASP A 112 21.84 -6.75 -6.83
N LYS A 113 21.45 -7.29 -7.99
CA LYS A 113 21.73 -6.69 -9.29
C LYS A 113 21.03 -5.34 -9.44
N ALA A 114 19.76 -5.24 -9.00
CA ALA A 114 18.98 -4.01 -9.08
C ALA A 114 19.62 -2.87 -8.27
N ILE A 115 20.15 -3.17 -7.09
CA ILE A 115 20.85 -2.22 -6.22
C ILE A 115 22.18 -1.79 -6.88
N GLN A 116 22.97 -2.75 -7.37
CA GLN A 116 24.24 -2.44 -8.05
C GLN A 116 24.03 -1.57 -9.29
N ASP A 117 23.15 -1.99 -10.19
CA ASP A 117 22.91 -1.29 -11.46
C ASP A 117 22.32 0.11 -11.23
N ALA A 118 21.55 0.32 -10.15
CA ALA A 118 21.07 1.64 -9.75
C ALA A 118 22.20 2.56 -9.29
N ALA A 119 23.16 2.04 -8.51
CA ALA A 119 24.33 2.80 -8.10
C ALA A 119 25.17 3.20 -9.32
N GLU A 120 25.42 2.26 -10.24
CA GLU A 120 26.14 2.50 -11.49
C GLU A 120 25.41 3.46 -12.43
N ALA A 121 24.06 3.47 -12.41
CA ALA A 121 23.26 4.43 -13.16
C ALA A 121 23.34 5.85 -12.60
N GLY A 122 23.79 6.03 -11.36
CA GLY A 122 23.87 7.32 -10.67
C GLY A 122 22.64 7.68 -9.85
N ALA A 123 21.84 6.68 -9.44
CA ALA A 123 20.84 6.85 -8.39
C ALA A 123 21.51 7.04 -7.03
N ASN A 124 20.78 7.57 -6.05
CA ASN A 124 21.30 7.88 -4.72
C ASN A 124 20.60 7.11 -3.60
N GLY A 125 19.53 6.40 -3.91
CA GLY A 125 18.79 5.57 -2.96
C GLY A 125 17.44 5.10 -3.48
N PHE A 126 16.70 4.47 -2.58
CA PHE A 126 15.39 3.88 -2.83
C PHE A 126 14.37 4.31 -1.79
N ILE A 127 13.12 4.47 -2.23
CA ILE A 127 11.91 4.50 -1.41
C ILE A 127 11.05 3.33 -1.88
N MET A 128 11.11 2.20 -1.17
CA MET A 128 10.26 1.04 -1.43
C MET A 128 9.02 1.13 -0.55
N VAL A 129 7.87 1.41 -1.17
CA VAL A 129 6.64 1.81 -0.45
C VAL A 129 5.94 0.64 0.25
N ASP A 130 6.25 -0.59 -0.17
CA ASP A 130 5.60 -1.82 0.26
C ASP A 130 6.59 -2.83 0.88
N LEU A 131 7.83 -2.44 1.16
CA LEU A 131 8.83 -3.38 1.68
C LEU A 131 8.57 -3.70 3.17
N PRO A 132 8.39 -4.97 3.55
CA PRO A 132 8.09 -5.34 4.93
C PRO A 132 9.28 -5.10 5.87
N PRO A 133 9.02 -4.83 7.16
CA PRO A 133 10.03 -4.55 8.19
C PRO A 133 11.21 -5.52 8.22
N GLU A 134 10.92 -6.81 8.12
CA GLU A 134 11.87 -7.91 8.32
C GLU A 134 12.87 -7.97 7.17
N GLU A 135 12.41 -7.64 5.96
CA GLU A 135 13.24 -7.57 4.76
C GLU A 135 13.95 -6.21 4.63
N ALA A 136 13.38 -5.15 5.20
CA ALA A 136 13.92 -3.80 5.15
C ALA A 136 15.34 -3.67 5.73
N ILE A 137 15.68 -4.42 6.79
CA ILE A 137 17.03 -4.38 7.38
C ILE A 137 18.05 -4.94 6.39
N ALA A 138 17.76 -6.12 5.82
CA ALA A 138 18.64 -6.77 4.86
C ALA A 138 18.80 -5.91 3.59
N PHE A 139 17.69 -5.39 3.06
CA PHE A 139 17.70 -4.48 1.91
C PHE A 139 18.52 -3.21 2.19
N ARG A 140 18.35 -2.60 3.37
CA ARG A 140 19.11 -1.41 3.78
C ARG A 140 20.61 -1.70 3.86
N GLN A 141 21.01 -2.85 4.40
CA GLN A 141 22.43 -3.24 4.46
C GLN A 141 23.03 -3.37 3.05
N LYS A 142 22.30 -3.97 2.12
CA LYS A 142 22.70 -4.07 0.71
C LYS A 142 22.81 -2.70 0.04
N CYS A 143 21.82 -1.83 0.24
CA CYS A 143 21.88 -0.44 -0.25
C CYS A 143 23.10 0.30 0.29
N ALA A 144 23.35 0.22 1.60
CA ALA A 144 24.48 0.88 2.24
C ALA A 144 25.83 0.39 1.69
N ALA A 145 25.97 -0.92 1.43
CA ALA A 145 27.17 -1.49 0.81
C ALA A 145 27.45 -0.93 -0.61
N SER A 146 26.40 -0.50 -1.33
CA SER A 146 26.50 0.17 -2.63
C SER A 146 26.44 1.70 -2.55
N ASN A 147 26.59 2.29 -1.35
CA ASN A 147 26.47 3.74 -1.10
C ASN A 147 25.12 4.34 -1.55
N LEU A 148 24.06 3.55 -1.52
CA LEU A 148 22.68 3.97 -1.76
C LEU A 148 21.96 4.13 -0.42
N SER A 149 21.07 5.14 -0.32
CA SER A 149 20.21 5.27 0.85
C SER A 149 18.98 4.38 0.70
N TYR A 150 18.54 3.72 1.77
CA TYR A 150 17.15 3.30 1.89
C TYR A 150 16.41 4.33 2.75
N VAL A 151 15.27 4.81 2.28
CA VAL A 151 14.47 5.84 2.95
C VAL A 151 13.21 5.19 3.53
N PRO A 152 13.10 5.05 4.87
CA PRO A 152 11.91 4.49 5.50
C PRO A 152 10.73 5.47 5.48
N LEU A 153 9.52 4.92 5.49
CA LEU A 153 8.27 5.67 5.51
C LEU A 153 7.64 5.60 6.91
N ILE A 154 7.06 6.70 7.38
CA ILE A 154 6.20 6.75 8.57
C ILE A 154 4.84 7.32 8.16
N ALA A 155 3.77 6.64 8.56
CA ALA A 155 2.38 7.07 8.37
C ALA A 155 1.76 7.51 9.71
N PRO A 156 0.60 8.18 9.70
CA PRO A 156 -0.04 8.63 10.95
C PRO A 156 -0.47 7.45 11.84
N SER A 157 -0.84 6.32 11.21
CA SER A 157 -1.20 5.07 11.89
C SER A 157 0.00 4.34 12.51
N THR A 158 1.23 4.65 12.11
CA THR A 158 2.44 3.95 12.56
C THR A 158 2.56 4.00 14.09
N THR A 159 2.67 2.84 14.73
CA THR A 159 2.83 2.70 16.19
C THR A 159 4.16 3.25 16.71
N LEU A 160 4.23 3.52 18.03
CA LEU A 160 5.43 4.09 18.66
C LEU A 160 6.67 3.20 18.50
N LYS A 161 6.53 1.90 18.76
CA LYS A 161 7.60 0.91 18.60
C LYS A 161 8.12 0.90 17.17
N ARG A 162 7.21 1.00 16.20
CA ARG A 162 7.52 1.04 14.77
C ARG A 162 8.24 2.33 14.36
N ILE A 163 7.83 3.49 14.89
CA ILE A 163 8.56 4.76 14.71
C ILE A 163 10.01 4.64 15.21
N GLN A 164 10.23 4.10 16.41
CA GLN A 164 11.57 3.91 16.97
C GLN A 164 12.45 3.03 16.09
N PHE A 165 11.90 1.90 15.62
CA PHE A 165 12.59 1.01 14.71
C PHE A 165 12.95 1.70 13.39
N LEU A 166 11.99 2.35 12.73
CA LEU A 166 12.20 3.04 11.45
C LEU A 166 13.21 4.19 11.57
N ALA A 167 13.15 4.92 12.69
CA ALA A 167 14.13 5.94 13.02
C ALA A 167 15.54 5.36 13.19
N SER A 168 15.68 4.15 13.74
CA SER A 168 16.98 3.51 13.97
C SER A 168 17.67 3.03 12.69
N ILE A 169 16.91 2.77 11.61
CA ILE A 169 17.44 2.30 10.33
C ILE A 169 17.56 3.43 9.28
N ALA A 170 17.07 4.63 9.58
CA ALA A 170 17.06 5.76 8.66
C ALA A 170 18.45 6.38 8.51
N ASP A 171 18.97 6.43 7.28
CA ASP A 171 20.33 6.92 7.04
C ASP A 171 20.41 8.36 6.51
N SER A 172 19.40 8.82 5.78
CA SER A 172 19.44 10.11 5.08
C SER A 172 18.31 11.03 5.50
N PHE A 173 17.07 10.57 5.36
CA PHE A 173 15.86 11.22 5.87
C PHE A 173 14.78 10.17 6.09
N ILE A 174 13.70 10.57 6.77
CA ILE A 174 12.48 9.77 6.93
C ILE A 174 11.38 10.42 6.10
N TYR A 175 10.67 9.60 5.32
CA TYR A 175 9.53 10.04 4.53
C TYR A 175 8.26 9.98 5.37
N VAL A 176 7.64 11.12 5.65
CA VAL A 176 6.41 11.22 6.46
C VAL A 176 5.21 11.37 5.54
N VAL A 177 4.34 10.37 5.54
CA VAL A 177 3.04 10.40 4.89
C VAL A 177 2.05 11.03 5.86
N SER A 178 1.43 12.15 5.49
CA SER A 178 0.62 12.94 6.44
C SER A 178 -0.90 12.78 6.31
N LYS A 179 -1.37 12.05 5.30
CA LYS A 179 -2.79 11.71 5.13
C LYS A 179 -2.97 10.20 5.23
N MET A 180 -3.98 9.77 5.99
CA MET A 180 -4.53 8.42 5.95
C MET A 180 -5.29 8.28 4.62
N GLY A 181 -4.59 7.94 3.54
CA GLY A 181 -5.17 7.82 2.20
C GLY A 181 -4.30 8.34 1.07
N THR A 182 -4.61 7.91 -0.15
CA THR A 182 -3.80 8.17 -1.33
C THR A 182 -3.84 9.64 -1.77
N THR A 183 -2.72 10.16 -2.29
CA THR A 183 -2.60 11.57 -2.65
C THR A 183 -3.43 11.96 -3.88
N GLY A 184 -4.31 12.95 -3.74
CA GLY A 184 -4.93 13.62 -4.90
C GLY A 184 -6.37 14.08 -4.75
N SER A 185 -7.08 13.71 -3.68
CA SER A 185 -8.46 14.15 -3.43
C SER A 185 -8.49 15.40 -2.53
N SER A 186 -9.24 16.40 -2.99
CA SER A 186 -9.56 17.69 -2.35
C SER A 186 -8.56 18.82 -2.58
N ALA A 187 -8.88 19.69 -3.56
CA ALA A 187 -8.29 21.02 -3.73
C ALA A 187 -8.68 22.00 -2.60
N ASN A 188 -9.61 21.62 -1.73
CA ASN A 188 -9.95 22.32 -0.48
C ASN A 188 -9.45 21.50 0.70
N VAL A 189 -8.21 21.71 1.13
CA VAL A 189 -7.68 21.09 2.35
C VAL A 189 -7.88 22.08 3.49
N ALA A 190 -8.83 21.78 4.38
CA ALA A 190 -8.73 22.22 5.75
C ALA A 190 -7.35 21.77 6.26
N VAL A 191 -6.55 22.74 6.69
CA VAL A 191 -5.24 22.54 7.29
C VAL A 191 -5.31 21.37 8.28
N ASN A 192 -4.54 20.30 8.05
CA ASN A 192 -4.49 19.20 9.02
C ASN A 192 -3.73 19.74 10.25
N GLU A 193 -4.49 20.13 11.28
CA GLU A 193 -3.97 20.61 12.56
C GLU A 193 -3.09 19.56 13.26
N GLU A 194 -3.13 18.29 12.83
CA GLU A 194 -2.33 17.21 13.41
C GLU A 194 -0.89 17.14 12.89
N LEU A 195 -0.55 17.79 11.78
CA LEU A 195 0.79 17.67 11.18
C LEU A 195 1.93 18.05 12.16
N PRO A 196 1.88 19.19 12.87
CA PRO A 196 2.90 19.53 13.87
C PRO A 196 3.02 18.47 14.97
N THR A 197 1.89 17.88 15.39
CA THR A 197 1.84 16.83 16.42
C THR A 197 2.52 15.55 15.93
N ILE A 198 2.26 15.13 14.69
CA ILE A 198 2.91 13.96 14.07
C ILE A 198 4.42 14.18 13.97
N LEU A 199 4.86 15.36 13.49
CA LEU A 199 6.28 15.66 13.38
C LEU A 199 6.96 15.70 14.74
N SER A 200 6.35 16.35 15.73
CA SER A 200 6.86 16.37 17.11
C SER A 200 7.01 14.96 17.66
N ARG A 201 6.01 14.08 17.47
CA ARG A 201 6.05 12.68 17.91
C ARG A 201 7.21 11.90 17.29
N ILE A 202 7.51 12.10 16.00
CA ILE A 202 8.63 11.41 15.34
C ILE A 202 9.98 11.99 15.82
N ARG A 203 10.06 13.32 15.96
CA ARG A 203 11.28 14.02 16.40
C ARG A 203 11.77 13.60 17.78
N GLU A 204 10.88 13.17 18.67
CA GLU A 204 11.28 12.64 19.98
C GLU A 204 12.24 11.43 19.88
N TYR A 205 12.28 10.75 18.74
CA TYR A 205 13.08 9.53 18.52
C TYR A 205 14.17 9.66 17.46
N THR A 206 14.31 10.81 16.80
CA THR A 206 15.29 10.95 15.72
C THR A 206 15.73 12.39 15.45
N HIS A 207 17.00 12.52 15.08
CA HIS A 207 17.58 13.75 14.52
C HIS A 207 17.64 13.72 13.00
N VAL A 208 17.34 12.58 12.39
CA VAL A 208 17.34 12.41 10.94
C VAL A 208 16.31 13.36 10.31
N PRO A 209 16.61 13.98 9.16
CA PRO A 209 15.70 14.89 8.51
C PRO A 209 14.32 14.27 8.24
N LEU A 210 13.24 15.06 8.35
CA LEU A 210 11.87 14.63 8.05
C LEU A 210 11.38 15.30 6.76
N ALA A 211 11.11 14.52 5.71
CA ALA A 211 10.50 15.01 4.48
C ALA A 211 9.02 14.64 4.43
N VAL A 212 8.14 15.64 4.27
CA VAL A 212 6.70 15.45 4.43
C VAL A 212 5.96 15.50 3.11
N ARG A 213 5.14 14.48 2.85
CA ARG A 213 4.16 14.47 1.76
C ARG A 213 2.78 14.87 2.29
N PHE A 214 2.34 16.08 1.97
CA PHE A 214 1.06 16.66 2.46
C PHE A 214 -0.01 16.89 1.39
N GLY A 215 0.27 16.54 0.14
CA GLY A 215 -0.59 16.94 -0.98
C GLY A 215 -0.46 18.43 -1.26
N VAL A 216 0.76 18.96 -1.15
CA VAL A 216 1.11 20.34 -1.46
C VAL A 216 0.93 20.61 -2.96
N ALA A 217 0.27 21.71 -3.28
CA ALA A 217 0.02 22.15 -4.64
C ALA A 217 0.40 23.62 -4.89
N THR A 218 0.64 24.40 -3.84
CA THR A 218 0.98 25.83 -3.91
C THR A 218 2.16 26.16 -3.01
N ARG A 219 2.77 27.32 -3.23
CA ARG A 219 3.84 27.87 -2.38
C ARG A 219 3.39 28.06 -0.93
N ASP A 220 2.17 28.54 -0.70
CA ASP A 220 1.64 28.74 0.66
C ASP A 220 1.50 27.42 1.42
N GLN A 221 1.07 26.35 0.76
CA GLN A 221 1.02 25.02 1.36
C GLN A 221 2.41 24.45 1.62
N PHE A 222 3.38 24.69 0.72
CA PHE A 222 4.78 24.33 0.95
C PHE A 222 5.30 25.01 2.21
N ASN A 223 5.05 26.30 2.33
CA ASN A 223 5.45 27.11 3.48
C ASN A 223 4.78 26.64 4.79
N TYR A 224 3.49 26.31 4.76
CA TYR A 224 2.80 25.77 5.93
C TYR A 224 3.47 24.48 6.44
N VAL A 225 3.81 23.54 5.54
CA VAL A 225 4.48 22.29 5.91
C VAL A 225 5.89 22.54 6.45
N ALA A 226 6.61 23.50 5.86
CA ALA A 226 7.91 23.94 6.36
C ALA A 226 7.81 24.53 7.78
N ASP A 227 6.86 25.44 8.00
CA ASP A 227 6.62 26.10 9.29
C ASP A 227 6.11 25.11 10.36
N ALA A 228 5.52 23.98 9.96
CA ALA A 228 5.14 22.88 10.87
C ALA A 228 6.34 22.05 11.38
N GLY A 229 7.57 22.29 10.87
CA GLY A 229 8.80 21.66 11.35
C GLY A 229 9.38 20.57 10.44
N ALA A 230 8.91 20.45 9.19
CA ALA A 230 9.47 19.54 8.19
C ALA A 230 10.85 20.01 7.71
N ASP A 231 11.84 19.15 7.49
CA ASP A 231 13.11 19.55 6.85
C ASP A 231 13.03 19.52 5.32
N GLY A 232 12.09 18.73 4.79
CA GLY A 232 11.79 18.65 3.37
C GLY A 232 10.29 18.61 3.11
N VAL A 233 9.88 19.11 1.95
CA VAL A 233 8.50 19.03 1.47
C VAL A 233 8.47 18.26 0.16
N VAL A 234 7.64 17.23 0.11
CA VAL A 234 7.49 16.34 -1.04
C VAL A 234 6.26 16.71 -1.86
N ILE A 235 6.44 16.90 -3.17
CA ILE A 235 5.36 17.20 -4.12
C ILE A 235 5.39 16.19 -5.27
N GLY A 236 4.30 15.43 -5.43
CA GLY A 236 4.15 14.47 -6.53
C GLY A 236 2.95 14.77 -7.41
N SER A 237 1.74 14.44 -6.96
CA SER A 237 0.51 14.50 -7.80
C SER A 237 0.29 15.85 -8.48
N ARG A 238 0.71 16.97 -7.89
CA ARG A 238 0.56 18.28 -8.53
C ARG A 238 1.52 18.46 -9.71
N ILE A 239 2.75 17.95 -9.64
CA ILE A 239 3.70 17.93 -10.75
C ILE A 239 3.16 17.05 -11.88
N VAL A 240 2.66 15.86 -11.55
CA VAL A 240 2.03 14.96 -12.53
C VAL A 240 0.82 15.61 -13.21
N ASN A 241 -0.02 16.34 -12.46
CA ASN A 241 -1.11 17.12 -13.02
C ASN A 241 -0.63 18.29 -13.90
N ALA A 242 0.49 18.93 -13.56
CA ALA A 242 1.08 19.99 -14.39
C ALA A 242 1.59 19.43 -15.72
N ILE A 243 2.21 18.24 -15.69
CA ILE A 243 2.59 17.48 -16.89
C ILE A 243 1.36 17.17 -17.75
N LYS A 244 0.29 16.66 -17.13
CA LYS A 244 -0.97 16.32 -17.83
C LYS A 244 -1.63 17.53 -18.51
N ALA A 245 -1.49 18.71 -17.92
CA ALA A 245 -2.07 19.95 -18.45
C ALA A 245 -1.21 20.63 -19.53
N ALA A 246 0.05 20.21 -19.70
CA ALA A 246 0.95 20.82 -20.66
C ALA A 246 0.60 20.44 -22.10
N GLY A 247 0.75 21.40 -23.02
CA GLY A 247 0.68 21.13 -24.46
C GLY A 247 1.83 20.26 -24.94
N GLU A 248 1.68 19.65 -26.12
CA GLU A 248 2.73 18.82 -26.71
C GLU A 248 4.04 19.61 -26.90
N GLY A 249 5.16 19.04 -26.45
CA GLY A 249 6.48 19.69 -26.48
C GLY A 249 6.68 20.78 -25.41
N GLN A 250 5.69 21.08 -24.57
CA GLN A 250 5.79 22.11 -23.52
C GLN A 250 5.97 21.54 -22.11
N VAL A 251 5.97 20.20 -21.98
CA VAL A 251 6.03 19.50 -20.68
C VAL A 251 7.20 19.99 -19.80
N PRO A 252 8.47 20.06 -20.28
CA PRO A 252 9.58 20.49 -19.44
C PRO A 252 9.41 21.93 -18.94
N GLN A 253 8.96 22.84 -19.81
CA GLN A 253 8.77 24.25 -19.45
C GLN A 253 7.68 24.44 -18.38
N PHE A 254 6.57 23.71 -18.49
CA PHE A 254 5.49 23.74 -17.49
C PHE A 254 5.95 23.20 -16.14
N VAL A 255 6.70 22.09 -16.14
CA VAL A 255 7.27 21.50 -14.93
C VAL A 255 8.25 22.47 -14.27
N GLU A 256 9.16 23.06 -15.05
CA GLU A 256 10.13 24.03 -14.53
C GLU A 256 9.44 25.24 -13.91
N ASN A 257 8.46 25.82 -14.60
CA ASN A 257 7.72 26.99 -14.12
C ASN A 257 7.00 26.72 -12.80
N TYR A 258 6.28 25.59 -12.73
CA TYR A 258 5.59 25.19 -11.49
C TYR A 258 6.59 24.96 -10.35
N CYS A 259 7.68 24.25 -10.61
CA CYS A 259 8.70 23.99 -9.59
C CYS A 259 9.37 25.27 -9.11
N ARG A 260 9.60 26.24 -10.02
CA ARG A 260 10.17 27.56 -9.69
C ARG A 260 9.24 28.36 -8.79
N GLU A 261 7.94 28.36 -9.10
CA GLU A 261 6.90 28.99 -8.27
C GLU A 261 6.87 28.41 -6.85
N VAL A 262 6.87 27.09 -6.72
CA VAL A 262 6.75 26.46 -5.39
C VAL A 262 8.07 26.45 -4.61
N SER A 263 9.22 26.43 -5.27
CA SER A 263 10.52 26.53 -4.60
C SER A 263 10.87 27.96 -4.18
N GLY A 264 10.30 28.97 -4.87
CA GLY A 264 10.72 30.37 -4.74
C GLY A 264 12.11 30.62 -5.33
N LYS A 265 12.58 29.77 -6.24
CA LYS A 265 13.92 29.90 -6.82
C LYS A 265 14.03 31.20 -7.62
N GLY A 266 14.95 32.07 -7.22
CA GLY A 266 15.14 33.40 -7.79
C GLY A 266 14.49 34.53 -6.97
N GLU A 267 13.74 34.19 -5.91
CA GLU A 267 13.18 35.13 -4.96
C GLU A 267 14.07 35.24 -3.69
N PRO A 268 13.94 36.32 -2.90
CA PRO A 268 14.65 36.44 -1.62
C PRO A 268 14.33 35.28 -0.68
N SER A 269 15.34 34.77 0.02
CA SER A 269 15.15 33.70 1.00
C SER A 269 14.18 34.15 2.09
N ARG A 270 13.09 33.40 2.25
CA ARG A 270 12.15 33.59 3.36
C ARG A 270 12.80 33.07 4.65
N VAL A 271 12.81 33.91 5.69
CA VAL A 271 13.12 33.49 7.06
C VAL A 271 11.92 32.71 7.60
N ARG A 272 12.15 31.53 8.17
CA ARG A 272 11.08 30.74 8.79
C ARG A 272 10.39 31.53 9.89
N SER A 273 9.08 31.39 9.98
CA SER A 273 8.36 31.95 11.11
C SER A 273 8.73 31.13 12.36
N PRO A 274 9.09 31.76 13.49
CA PRO A 274 9.43 31.03 14.71
C PRO A 274 8.19 30.29 15.22
N GLY A 275 8.12 28.97 15.00
CA GLY A 275 6.98 28.12 15.35
C GLY A 275 7.40 26.73 15.83
N ALA A 276 6.86 26.36 17.01
CA ALA A 276 6.99 25.11 17.77
C ALA A 276 8.43 24.62 18.10
N ALA A 277 8.76 24.74 19.39
CA ALA A 277 9.99 24.30 20.05
C ALA A 277 10.69 23.08 19.42
N GLN A 278 11.99 23.24 19.15
CA GLN A 278 12.93 22.12 18.98
C GLN A 278 12.98 21.34 20.30
N ARG A 279 12.10 20.35 20.48
CA ARG A 279 12.27 19.36 21.54
C ARG A 279 13.52 18.57 21.22
N THR A 280 14.50 18.64 22.11
CA THR A 280 15.69 17.82 22.03
C THR A 280 15.27 16.36 22.23
N PRO A 281 15.63 15.43 21.34
CA PRO A 281 15.33 14.02 21.51
C PRO A 281 15.87 13.56 22.86
N SER A 282 15.06 12.81 23.61
CA SER A 282 15.56 12.11 24.78
C SER A 282 16.69 11.18 24.34
N GLN A 283 17.87 11.26 24.98
CA GLN A 283 18.99 10.35 24.72
C GLN A 283 18.51 8.90 24.82
N LEU A 284 18.24 8.27 23.69
CA LEU A 284 18.00 6.85 23.59
C LEU A 284 19.26 6.22 23.05
N THR A 285 19.99 5.53 23.93
CA THR A 285 20.87 4.45 23.50
C THR A 285 20.00 3.40 22.81
N PRO A 286 20.35 2.93 21.59
CA PRO A 286 19.64 1.83 20.97
C PRO A 286 19.72 0.62 21.90
N ASN A 287 18.62 0.26 22.57
CA ASN A 287 18.56 -1.00 23.30
C ASN A 287 18.50 -2.12 22.26
N ALA A 288 19.20 -3.23 22.51
CA ALA A 288 19.18 -4.39 21.63
C ALA A 288 17.75 -4.93 21.36
N GLU A 289 16.78 -4.63 22.23
CA GLU A 289 15.36 -4.94 22.05
C GLU A 289 14.66 -4.01 21.02
N THR A 290 15.06 -2.74 20.89
CA THR A 290 14.49 -1.80 19.89
C THR A 290 14.94 -2.10 18.45
N ALA A 291 15.97 -2.93 18.27
CA ALA A 291 16.45 -3.36 16.96
C ALA A 291 15.65 -4.54 16.37
N LYS A 292 14.80 -5.20 17.16
CA LYS A 292 13.85 -6.18 16.65
C LYS A 292 12.63 -5.43 16.12
N GLY A 293 12.36 -5.56 14.82
CA GLY A 293 11.09 -5.11 14.24
C GLY A 293 9.89 -5.79 14.92
N VAL A 294 8.67 -5.45 14.49
CA VAL A 294 7.48 -6.19 14.91
C VAL A 294 7.68 -7.64 14.43
N GLU A 295 7.98 -8.57 15.34
CA GLU A 295 8.11 -10.00 14.99
C GLU A 295 6.71 -10.50 14.61
N ASN A 296 6.53 -10.91 13.33
CA ASN A 296 5.32 -11.63 12.92
C ASN A 296 5.14 -12.87 13.79
N ILE A 297 3.91 -13.06 14.25
CA ILE A 297 3.61 -14.12 15.22
C ILE A 297 3.40 -15.46 14.49
N LEU A 298 2.96 -15.38 13.24
CA LEU A 298 2.93 -16.47 12.28
C LEU A 298 4.15 -16.35 11.33
N PRO A 299 4.49 -17.41 10.57
CA PRO A 299 5.50 -17.30 9.53
C PRO A 299 5.20 -16.14 8.59
N ALA A 300 6.17 -15.23 8.41
CA ALA A 300 6.02 -14.00 7.61
C ALA A 300 5.60 -14.27 6.15
N ARG A 301 5.82 -15.50 5.66
CA ARG A 301 5.41 -15.98 4.34
C ARG A 301 4.57 -17.24 4.46
N PHE A 302 3.66 -17.43 3.50
CA PHE A 302 2.91 -18.65 3.30
C PHE A 302 3.72 -19.65 2.45
N GLY A 303 4.61 -20.41 3.11
CA GLY A 303 5.60 -21.23 2.41
C GLY A 303 6.56 -20.35 1.62
N GLN A 304 6.65 -20.54 0.31
CA GLN A 304 7.45 -19.69 -0.59
C GLN A 304 6.69 -18.45 -1.10
N PHE A 305 5.39 -18.33 -0.81
CA PHE A 305 4.52 -17.29 -1.33
C PHE A 305 4.16 -16.26 -0.26
N GLY A 306 3.76 -15.06 -0.68
CA GLY A 306 3.27 -14.03 0.23
C GLY A 306 4.37 -13.27 0.96
N GLY A 307 3.98 -12.61 2.05
CA GLY A 307 4.71 -11.52 2.69
C GLY A 307 3.74 -10.38 3.01
N GLN A 308 4.16 -9.42 3.84
CA GLN A 308 3.42 -8.19 4.08
C GLN A 308 3.88 -7.08 3.15
N TYR A 309 3.78 -7.32 1.83
CA TYR A 309 4.13 -6.32 0.84
C TYR A 309 3.01 -5.26 0.73
N VAL A 310 2.97 -4.34 1.69
CA VAL A 310 1.91 -3.34 1.83
C VAL A 310 2.45 -1.97 2.20
N PRO A 311 1.71 -0.89 1.90
CA PRO A 311 2.01 0.43 2.41
C PRO A 311 2.14 0.43 3.93
N GLU A 312 3.07 1.24 4.47
CA GLU A 312 3.30 1.36 5.92
C GLU A 312 2.01 1.64 6.71
N SER A 313 1.03 2.33 6.10
CA SER A 313 -0.27 2.60 6.74
C SER A 313 -1.07 1.34 7.11
N LEU A 314 -0.86 0.21 6.43
CA LEU A 314 -1.57 -1.06 6.67
C LEU A 314 -0.85 -2.01 7.63
N VAL A 315 0.43 -1.77 7.92
CA VAL A 315 1.26 -2.72 8.70
C VAL A 315 0.63 -3.04 10.05
N ASP A 316 0.28 -2.01 10.83
CA ASP A 316 -0.29 -2.21 12.17
C ASP A 316 -1.69 -2.85 12.13
N ALA A 317 -2.50 -2.59 11.09
CA ALA A 317 -3.82 -3.21 10.94
C ALA A 317 -3.71 -4.71 10.59
N LEU A 318 -2.69 -5.10 9.83
CA LEU A 318 -2.42 -6.52 9.58
C LEU A 318 -1.85 -7.21 10.81
N ALA A 319 -1.04 -6.53 11.63
CA ALA A 319 -0.56 -7.06 12.91
C ALA A 319 -1.71 -7.27 13.92
N GLU A 320 -2.65 -6.31 14.03
CA GLU A 320 -3.89 -6.47 14.82
C GLU A 320 -4.69 -7.69 14.34
N LEU A 321 -4.84 -7.84 13.02
CA LEU A 321 -5.56 -8.95 12.43
C LEU A 321 -4.85 -10.30 12.66
N GLU A 322 -3.53 -10.34 12.59
CA GLU A 322 -2.74 -11.55 12.86
C GLU A 322 -2.92 -12.04 14.30
N GLU A 323 -2.80 -11.14 15.27
CA GLU A 323 -2.98 -11.47 16.69
C GLU A 323 -4.42 -11.88 16.99
N ALA A 324 -5.41 -11.19 16.39
CA ALA A 324 -6.81 -11.56 16.51
C ALA A 324 -7.11 -12.94 15.93
N HIS A 325 -6.54 -13.26 14.77
CA HIS A 325 -6.70 -14.57 14.16
C HIS A 325 -6.06 -15.66 15.01
N LYS A 326 -4.81 -15.48 15.44
CA LYS A 326 -4.11 -16.48 16.26
C LYS A 326 -4.87 -16.77 17.56
N SER A 327 -5.22 -15.72 18.29
CA SER A 327 -5.97 -15.86 19.55
C SER A 327 -7.33 -16.51 19.34
N ALA A 328 -8.01 -16.25 18.22
CA ALA A 328 -9.29 -16.87 17.89
C ALA A 328 -9.17 -18.37 17.55
N ILE A 329 -8.15 -18.77 16.79
CA ILE A 329 -7.96 -20.18 16.42
C ILE A 329 -7.59 -21.05 17.64
N GLU A 330 -6.88 -20.48 18.61
CA GLU A 330 -6.51 -21.14 19.87
C GLU A 330 -7.65 -21.17 20.91
N ASP A 331 -8.72 -20.40 20.70
CA ASP A 331 -9.84 -20.25 21.63
C ASP A 331 -11.00 -21.23 21.31
N PRO A 332 -11.31 -22.20 22.20
CA PRO A 332 -12.43 -23.11 22.00
C PRO A 332 -13.79 -22.41 21.88
N ALA A 333 -14.01 -21.30 22.60
CA ALA A 333 -15.28 -20.58 22.58
C ALA A 333 -15.55 -19.94 21.22
N PHE A 334 -14.49 -19.49 20.53
CA PHE A 334 -14.60 -19.00 19.16
C PHE A 334 -15.09 -20.10 18.21
N TRP A 335 -14.53 -21.31 18.31
CA TRP A 335 -14.97 -22.44 17.49
C TRP A 335 -16.37 -22.94 17.85
N GLU A 336 -16.81 -22.79 19.10
CA GLU A 336 -18.20 -23.03 19.48
C GLU A 336 -19.14 -22.03 18.78
N GLU A 337 -18.80 -20.74 18.76
CA GLU A 337 -19.58 -19.72 18.02
C GLU A 337 -19.61 -20.02 16.52
N VAL A 338 -18.46 -20.34 15.91
CA VAL A 338 -18.37 -20.72 14.48
C VAL A 338 -19.25 -21.96 14.19
N ARG A 339 -19.14 -23.00 15.01
CA ARG A 339 -19.90 -24.25 14.81
C ARG A 339 -21.39 -24.09 15.07
N SER A 340 -21.80 -23.17 15.95
CA SER A 340 -23.21 -22.83 16.14
C SER A 340 -23.88 -22.31 14.86
N LEU A 341 -23.07 -21.81 13.91
CA LEU A 341 -23.52 -21.28 12.61
C LEU A 341 -23.52 -22.35 11.49
N TYR A 342 -23.18 -23.61 11.77
CA TYR A 342 -23.13 -24.66 10.74
C TYR A 342 -24.50 -24.99 10.17
N THR A 343 -25.54 -25.03 11.00
CA THR A 343 -26.92 -25.17 10.51
C THR A 343 -27.30 -23.99 9.60
N TYR A 344 -26.83 -22.79 9.92
CA TYR A 344 -27.07 -21.60 9.09
C TYR A 344 -26.33 -21.64 7.75
N SER A 345 -25.10 -22.16 7.70
CA SER A 345 -24.33 -22.31 6.45
C SER A 345 -24.62 -23.58 5.67
N ASN A 346 -25.50 -24.45 6.17
CA ASN A 346 -25.84 -25.76 5.63
C ASN A 346 -24.67 -26.77 5.68
N ARG A 347 -24.05 -26.90 6.86
CA ARG A 347 -22.93 -27.83 7.12
C ARG A 347 -23.31 -28.97 8.09
N PRO A 348 -22.73 -30.18 7.93
CA PRO A 348 -21.77 -30.55 6.90
C PRO A 348 -22.40 -30.62 5.50
N SER A 349 -21.67 -30.20 4.47
CA SER A 349 -22.18 -30.29 3.09
C SER A 349 -22.14 -31.74 2.61
N ASN A 350 -23.01 -32.12 1.67
CA ASN A 350 -23.08 -33.52 1.23
C ASN A 350 -21.82 -33.96 0.46
N LEU A 351 -21.37 -35.19 0.68
CA LEU A 351 -20.35 -35.86 -0.14
C LEU A 351 -21.03 -36.84 -1.08
N TYR A 352 -21.10 -36.48 -2.36
CA TYR A 352 -21.91 -37.17 -3.36
C TYR A 352 -21.06 -38.06 -4.28
N LEU A 353 -21.35 -39.36 -4.36
CA LEU A 353 -20.74 -40.25 -5.34
C LEU A 353 -21.32 -39.95 -6.73
N ALA A 354 -20.49 -39.47 -7.65
CA ALA A 354 -20.89 -39.26 -9.04
C ALA A 354 -20.86 -40.61 -9.78
N GLU A 355 -21.93 -41.40 -9.62
CA GLU A 355 -21.99 -42.79 -10.11
C GLU A 355 -21.69 -42.93 -11.61
N ASN A 356 -22.29 -42.08 -12.46
CA ASN A 356 -22.09 -42.17 -13.90
C ASN A 356 -20.66 -41.79 -14.29
N LEU A 357 -20.10 -40.74 -13.67
CA LEU A 357 -18.73 -40.29 -13.92
C LEU A 357 -17.71 -41.32 -13.41
N THR A 358 -18.01 -41.97 -12.30
CA THR A 358 -17.22 -43.08 -11.75
C THR A 358 -17.23 -44.28 -12.70
N LYS A 359 -18.40 -44.67 -13.24
CA LYS A 359 -18.53 -45.73 -14.24
C LYS A 359 -17.75 -45.40 -15.51
N GLU A 360 -17.82 -44.17 -15.98
CA GLU A 360 -17.10 -43.68 -17.16
C GLU A 360 -15.58 -43.66 -16.95
N ALA A 361 -15.11 -43.25 -15.78
CA ALA A 361 -13.68 -43.24 -15.45
C ALA A 361 -13.07 -44.65 -15.34
N GLY A 362 -13.89 -45.68 -15.09
CA GLY A 362 -13.49 -47.09 -15.20
C GLY A 362 -12.46 -47.59 -14.18
N GLY A 363 -12.11 -46.79 -13.17
CA GLY A 363 -11.13 -47.19 -12.15
C GLY A 363 -11.22 -46.40 -10.85
N ALA A 364 -11.27 -45.06 -10.92
CA ALA A 364 -11.38 -44.22 -9.73
C ALA A 364 -12.84 -43.94 -9.35
N ASN A 365 -13.14 -43.95 -8.04
CA ASN A 365 -14.39 -43.40 -7.51
C ASN A 365 -14.33 -41.87 -7.52
N ILE A 366 -15.31 -41.24 -8.16
CA ILE A 366 -15.37 -39.77 -8.27
C ILE A 366 -16.43 -39.22 -7.33
N TRP A 367 -15.96 -38.50 -6.31
CA TRP A 367 -16.79 -37.89 -5.28
C TRP A 367 -16.84 -36.37 -5.46
N LEU A 368 -18.01 -35.78 -5.25
CA LEU A 368 -18.24 -34.34 -5.31
C LEU A 368 -18.63 -33.83 -3.91
N LYS A 369 -17.82 -32.93 -3.35
CA LYS A 369 -18.17 -32.20 -2.13
C LYS A 369 -19.08 -31.04 -2.49
N ARG A 370 -20.35 -31.11 -2.09
CA ARG A 370 -21.44 -30.24 -2.57
C ARG A 370 -21.49 -28.88 -1.88
N GLU A 371 -20.37 -28.15 -1.89
CA GLU A 371 -20.30 -26.77 -1.38
C GLU A 371 -21.16 -25.78 -2.19
N ASP A 372 -21.60 -26.16 -3.39
CA ASP A 372 -22.59 -25.43 -4.19
C ASP A 372 -23.97 -25.36 -3.53
N LEU A 373 -24.26 -26.26 -2.57
CA LEU A 373 -25.52 -26.31 -1.83
C LEU A 373 -25.47 -25.59 -0.48
N ASN A 374 -24.36 -24.93 -0.14
CA ASN A 374 -24.30 -24.08 1.05
C ASN A 374 -25.30 -22.92 0.95
N HIS A 375 -25.64 -22.29 2.08
CA HIS A 375 -26.68 -21.24 2.13
C HIS A 375 -26.55 -20.15 1.06
N THR A 376 -25.34 -19.73 0.74
CA THR A 376 -25.06 -18.68 -0.26
C THR A 376 -24.65 -19.23 -1.63
N GLY A 377 -24.77 -20.54 -1.85
CA GLY A 377 -24.48 -21.20 -3.12
C GLY A 377 -22.99 -21.45 -3.40
N SER A 378 -22.11 -21.34 -2.40
CA SER A 378 -20.68 -21.67 -2.55
C SER A 378 -19.97 -21.87 -1.20
N HIS A 379 -18.71 -22.32 -1.28
CA HIS A 379 -17.79 -22.44 -0.13
C HIS A 379 -17.41 -21.08 0.51
N LYS A 380 -17.73 -19.95 -0.11
CA LYS A 380 -17.30 -18.62 0.37
C LYS A 380 -17.88 -18.27 1.75
N ILE A 381 -19.04 -18.83 2.10
CA ILE A 381 -19.70 -18.61 3.39
C ILE A 381 -18.86 -19.05 4.59
N ASN A 382 -18.03 -20.11 4.45
CA ASN A 382 -17.20 -20.62 5.54
C ASN A 382 -16.20 -19.56 6.01
N ASN A 383 -15.50 -18.98 5.03
CA ASN A 383 -14.56 -17.90 5.24
C ASN A 383 -15.25 -16.62 5.73
N ALA A 384 -16.39 -16.26 5.15
CA ALA A 384 -17.14 -15.07 5.54
C ALA A 384 -17.60 -15.13 7.01
N LEU A 385 -18.10 -16.28 7.47
CA LEU A 385 -18.49 -16.46 8.87
C LEU A 385 -17.30 -16.30 9.82
N GLY A 386 -16.18 -16.99 9.55
CA GLY A 386 -14.99 -16.90 10.38
C GLY A 386 -14.45 -15.46 10.48
N GLN A 387 -14.31 -14.77 9.34
CA GLN A 387 -13.79 -13.40 9.33
C GLN A 387 -14.75 -12.37 9.95
N ILE A 388 -16.07 -12.52 9.83
CA ILE A 388 -17.00 -11.63 10.56
C ILE A 388 -16.89 -11.80 12.06
N LEU A 389 -16.73 -13.02 12.56
CA LEU A 389 -16.51 -13.24 13.98
C LEU A 389 -15.17 -12.63 14.44
N LEU A 390 -14.12 -12.73 13.62
CA LEU A 390 -12.87 -11.99 13.88
C LEU A 390 -13.11 -10.48 13.93
N ALA A 391 -13.78 -9.90 12.92
CA ALA A 391 -14.07 -8.48 12.85
C ALA A 391 -14.84 -7.97 14.09
N LYS A 392 -15.84 -8.74 14.55
CA LYS A 392 -16.56 -8.46 15.80
C LYS A 392 -15.64 -8.48 17.02
N ARG A 393 -14.73 -9.46 17.09
CA ARG A 393 -13.79 -9.63 18.21
C ARG A 393 -12.84 -8.44 18.34
N ILE A 394 -12.39 -7.87 17.22
CA ILE A 394 -11.57 -6.63 17.18
C ILE A 394 -12.41 -5.35 17.05
N GLY A 395 -13.72 -5.42 17.31
CA GLY A 395 -14.58 -4.23 17.43
C GLY A 395 -14.84 -3.45 16.14
N LYS A 396 -14.63 -4.05 14.96
CA LYS A 396 -14.89 -3.38 13.67
C LYS A 396 -16.39 -3.39 13.38
N THR A 397 -16.89 -2.24 12.95
CA THR A 397 -18.34 -2.01 12.73
C THR A 397 -18.72 -1.96 11.25
N ARG A 398 -17.72 -1.87 10.37
CA ARG A 398 -17.87 -1.78 8.92
C ARG A 398 -17.02 -2.85 8.24
N ILE A 399 -17.58 -3.47 7.22
CA ILE A 399 -16.95 -4.52 6.44
C ILE A 399 -16.84 -4.05 5.01
N ILE A 400 -15.68 -4.28 4.42
CA ILE A 400 -15.48 -4.10 2.98
C ILE A 400 -15.03 -5.44 2.39
N ALA A 401 -15.36 -5.69 1.14
CA ALA A 401 -14.87 -6.86 0.43
C ALA A 401 -14.78 -6.58 -1.07
N GLU A 402 -14.02 -7.41 -1.76
CA GLU A 402 -13.81 -7.41 -3.20
C GLU A 402 -14.54 -8.57 -3.86
N THR A 403 -15.05 -8.42 -5.09
CA THR A 403 -15.59 -9.58 -5.79
C THR A 403 -15.47 -9.46 -7.31
N GLY A 404 -15.28 -10.60 -7.96
CA GLY A 404 -15.32 -10.74 -9.42
C GLY A 404 -16.57 -11.53 -9.83
N ALA A 405 -16.58 -12.84 -9.58
CA ALA A 405 -17.75 -13.68 -9.86
C ALA A 405 -19.00 -13.35 -9.01
N GLY A 406 -18.88 -12.53 -7.95
CA GLY A 406 -19.99 -12.12 -7.09
C GLY A 406 -20.28 -13.04 -5.90
N GLN A 407 -19.88 -14.31 -5.94
CA GLN A 407 -20.16 -15.29 -4.87
C GLN A 407 -19.57 -14.90 -3.50
N HIS A 408 -18.38 -14.30 -3.49
CA HIS A 408 -17.81 -13.76 -2.26
C HIS A 408 -18.61 -12.56 -1.74
N GLY A 409 -18.99 -11.63 -2.62
CA GLY A 409 -19.83 -10.50 -2.25
C GLY A 409 -21.17 -10.93 -1.66
N VAL A 410 -21.81 -11.95 -2.25
CA VAL A 410 -23.06 -12.54 -1.72
C VAL A 410 -22.83 -13.14 -0.33
N ALA A 411 -21.75 -13.90 -0.13
CA ALA A 411 -21.42 -14.48 1.16
C ALA A 411 -21.19 -13.41 2.24
N THR A 412 -20.35 -12.41 1.94
CA THR A 412 -20.03 -11.30 2.84
C THR A 412 -21.25 -10.47 3.18
N ALA A 413 -22.05 -10.08 2.18
CA ALA A 413 -23.29 -9.32 2.42
C ALA A 413 -24.28 -10.11 3.29
N THR A 414 -24.40 -11.42 3.06
CA THR A 414 -25.29 -12.31 3.83
C THR A 414 -24.92 -12.34 5.30
N VAL A 415 -23.62 -12.52 5.61
CA VAL A 415 -23.16 -12.52 7.01
C VAL A 415 -23.26 -11.13 7.64
N CYS A 416 -22.96 -10.06 6.91
CA CYS A 416 -23.10 -8.69 7.42
C CYS A 416 -24.56 -8.38 7.78
N ALA A 417 -25.52 -8.78 6.93
CA ALA A 417 -26.95 -8.63 7.20
C ALA A 417 -27.37 -9.40 8.46
N LYS A 418 -26.87 -10.63 8.66
CA LYS A 418 -27.13 -11.42 9.86
C LYS A 418 -26.59 -10.78 11.14
N PHE A 419 -25.42 -10.16 11.09
CA PHE A 419 -24.75 -9.58 12.26
C PHE A 419 -24.98 -8.07 12.42
N GLY A 420 -25.76 -7.44 11.54
CA GLY A 420 -26.10 -6.01 11.61
C GLY A 420 -24.93 -5.06 11.29
N LEU A 421 -23.97 -5.51 10.48
CA LEU A 421 -22.77 -4.74 10.11
C LEU A 421 -22.98 -3.99 8.79
N GLU A 422 -22.34 -2.84 8.64
CA GLU A 422 -22.24 -2.16 7.35
C GLU A 422 -21.34 -2.96 6.40
N CYS A 423 -21.70 -3.04 5.13
CA CYS A 423 -21.02 -3.84 4.12
C CYS A 423 -20.87 -3.06 2.81
N VAL A 424 -19.64 -2.94 2.33
CA VAL A 424 -19.35 -2.35 1.01
C VAL A 424 -18.63 -3.37 0.16
N ILE A 425 -19.24 -3.73 -0.97
CA ILE A 425 -18.66 -4.70 -1.91
C ILE A 425 -18.10 -3.93 -3.11
N TYR A 426 -16.79 -3.94 -3.28
CA TYR A 426 -16.12 -3.45 -4.48
C TYR A 426 -16.14 -4.52 -5.56
N MET A 427 -16.57 -4.15 -6.76
CA MET A 427 -16.69 -5.07 -7.90
C MET A 427 -16.33 -4.35 -9.19
N GLY A 428 -15.52 -4.96 -10.05
CA GLY A 428 -15.16 -4.37 -11.33
C GLY A 428 -16.41 -4.06 -12.17
N ALA A 429 -16.48 -2.90 -12.84
CA ALA A 429 -17.69 -2.51 -13.56
C ALA A 429 -18.07 -3.51 -14.68
N GLU A 430 -17.08 -4.16 -15.31
CA GLU A 430 -17.33 -5.22 -16.28
C GLU A 430 -17.83 -6.51 -15.59
N ASP A 431 -17.35 -6.80 -14.37
CA ASP A 431 -17.83 -7.92 -13.57
C ASP A 431 -19.25 -7.69 -13.05
N VAL A 432 -19.60 -6.47 -12.62
CA VAL A 432 -20.98 -6.05 -12.26
C VAL A 432 -21.94 -6.35 -13.41
N ARG A 433 -21.55 -5.98 -14.64
CA ARG A 433 -22.34 -6.25 -15.85
C ARG A 433 -22.48 -7.76 -16.12
N ARG A 434 -21.40 -8.53 -16.01
CA ARG A 434 -21.38 -9.98 -16.29
C ARG A 434 -22.13 -10.80 -15.24
N GLN A 435 -22.13 -10.35 -13.98
CA GLN A 435 -22.64 -11.09 -12.83
C GLN A 435 -23.85 -10.40 -12.18
N ALA A 436 -24.69 -9.75 -12.98
CA ALA A 436 -25.84 -8.97 -12.53
C ALA A 436 -26.77 -9.73 -11.56
N LEU A 437 -26.91 -11.06 -11.71
CA LEU A 437 -27.69 -11.88 -10.79
C LEU A 437 -27.12 -11.89 -9.36
N ASN A 438 -25.80 -11.94 -9.22
CA ASN A 438 -25.17 -11.92 -7.89
C ASN A 438 -25.19 -10.51 -7.30
N VAL A 439 -25.07 -9.46 -8.12
CA VAL A 439 -25.26 -8.06 -7.69
C VAL A 439 -26.67 -7.88 -7.15
N PHE A 440 -27.68 -8.33 -7.89
CA PHE A 440 -29.08 -8.29 -7.46
C PHE A 440 -29.30 -9.05 -6.14
N ARG A 441 -28.67 -10.22 -5.96
CA ARG A 441 -28.73 -10.96 -4.67
C ARG A 441 -28.14 -10.16 -3.52
N ILE A 442 -27.02 -9.46 -3.73
CA ILE A 442 -26.40 -8.61 -2.71
C ILE A 442 -27.35 -7.46 -2.33
N GLU A 443 -27.93 -6.78 -3.32
CA GLU A 443 -28.86 -5.67 -3.11
C GLU A 443 -30.17 -6.12 -2.44
N MET A 444 -30.67 -7.32 -2.78
CA MET A 444 -31.87 -7.91 -2.17
C MET A 444 -31.76 -8.20 -0.68
N LEU A 445 -30.54 -8.48 -0.18
CA LEU A 445 -30.32 -8.67 1.26
C LEU A 445 -30.68 -7.41 2.05
N GLY A 446 -30.77 -6.26 1.37
CA GLY A 446 -31.19 -4.99 1.94
C GLY A 446 -30.22 -4.48 3.02
N GLY A 447 -30.62 -3.41 3.70
CA GLY A 447 -29.83 -2.84 4.79
C GLY A 447 -28.57 -2.11 4.32
N LYS A 448 -27.54 -2.10 5.17
CA LYS A 448 -26.30 -1.34 5.00
C LYS A 448 -25.31 -2.03 4.02
N ALA A 449 -25.80 -2.73 3.00
CA ALA A 449 -24.98 -3.43 2.01
C ALA A 449 -25.14 -2.81 0.61
N TRP A 450 -24.05 -2.42 -0.05
CA TRP A 450 -24.09 -1.94 -1.43
C TRP A 450 -22.88 -2.39 -2.26
N VAL A 451 -23.08 -2.49 -3.57
CA VAL A 451 -22.03 -2.77 -4.54
C VAL A 451 -21.52 -1.47 -5.13
N ILE A 452 -20.20 -1.26 -5.12
CA ILE A 452 -19.53 -0.13 -5.77
C ILE A 452 -18.85 -0.64 -7.04
N PRO A 453 -19.34 -0.24 -8.24
CA PRO A 453 -18.67 -0.53 -9.51
C PRO A 453 -17.34 0.20 -9.61
N VAL A 454 -16.27 -0.54 -9.89
CA VAL A 454 -14.92 -0.01 -10.08
C VAL A 454 -14.65 0.19 -11.57
N HIS A 455 -14.42 1.46 -11.96
CA HIS A 455 -14.20 1.89 -13.34
C HIS A 455 -12.72 2.15 -13.68
N SER A 456 -11.83 2.00 -12.69
CA SER A 456 -10.39 2.14 -12.90
C SER A 456 -9.81 0.89 -13.57
N GLY A 457 -8.67 1.08 -14.26
CA GLY A 457 -7.88 0.00 -14.84
C GLY A 457 -8.66 -0.87 -15.83
N SER A 458 -8.59 -2.20 -15.63
CA SER A 458 -9.28 -3.18 -16.47
C SER A 458 -10.78 -3.34 -16.16
N CYS A 459 -11.26 -2.68 -15.10
CA CYS A 459 -12.61 -2.80 -14.56
C CYS A 459 -12.97 -4.25 -14.14
N THR A 460 -12.00 -5.01 -13.61
CA THR A 460 -12.19 -6.41 -13.15
C THR A 460 -11.80 -6.61 -11.68
N LEU A 461 -11.85 -7.85 -11.16
CA LEU A 461 -11.48 -8.23 -9.79
C LEU A 461 -10.19 -7.59 -9.28
N LYS A 462 -9.13 -7.51 -10.10
CA LYS A 462 -7.87 -6.88 -9.68
C LYS A 462 -8.08 -5.43 -9.24
N ASP A 463 -8.84 -4.66 -10.02
CA ASP A 463 -9.13 -3.26 -9.71
C ASP A 463 -10.02 -3.15 -8.47
N ALA A 464 -10.95 -4.10 -8.27
CA ALA A 464 -11.77 -4.19 -7.07
C ALA A 464 -10.96 -4.46 -5.79
N VAL A 465 -9.95 -5.34 -5.85
CA VAL A 465 -9.02 -5.57 -4.73
C VAL A 465 -8.31 -4.26 -4.35
N ASN A 466 -7.82 -3.53 -5.35
CA ASN A 466 -7.07 -2.28 -5.14
C ASN A 466 -7.95 -1.18 -4.52
N GLU A 467 -9.20 -1.03 -4.96
CA GLU A 467 -10.14 -0.08 -4.36
C GLU A 467 -10.56 -0.49 -2.93
N ALA A 468 -10.77 -1.78 -2.67
CA ALA A 468 -11.06 -2.27 -1.32
C ALA A 468 -9.89 -1.99 -0.36
N MET A 469 -8.65 -2.30 -0.76
CA MET A 469 -7.47 -1.96 0.04
C MET A 469 -7.35 -0.46 0.28
N ARG A 470 -7.68 0.38 -0.70
CA ARG A 470 -7.64 1.84 -0.54
C ARG A 470 -8.65 2.34 0.47
N ASP A 471 -9.90 1.87 0.40
CA ASP A 471 -10.90 2.18 1.42
C ASP A 471 -10.39 1.76 2.81
N TRP A 472 -9.80 0.57 2.91
CA TRP A 472 -9.27 0.09 4.17
C TRP A 472 -8.21 1.03 4.75
N VAL A 473 -7.24 1.47 3.94
CA VAL A 473 -6.20 2.44 4.32
C VAL A 473 -6.81 3.73 4.90
N THR A 474 -7.95 4.16 4.39
CA THR A 474 -8.62 5.39 4.85
C THR A 474 -9.45 5.20 6.12
N ASN A 475 -9.95 3.98 6.38
CA ASN A 475 -10.94 3.70 7.43
C ASN A 475 -10.50 2.60 8.42
N LEU A 476 -9.20 2.50 8.72
CA LEU A 476 -8.60 1.39 9.50
C LEU A 476 -9.23 1.16 10.89
N SER A 477 -9.66 2.23 11.57
CA SER A 477 -10.18 2.14 12.94
C SER A 477 -11.52 1.42 13.01
N THR A 478 -12.38 1.60 12.01
CA THR A 478 -13.77 1.09 12.00
C THR A 478 -14.00 -0.05 11.03
N THR A 479 -13.11 -0.23 10.05
CA THR A 479 -13.32 -1.12 8.91
C THR A 479 -12.44 -2.38 8.96
N HIS A 480 -13.05 -3.54 8.68
CA HIS A 480 -12.35 -4.78 8.38
C HIS A 480 -12.47 -5.13 6.90
N TYR A 481 -11.34 -5.42 6.25
CA TYR A 481 -11.32 -5.95 4.89
C TYR A 481 -11.49 -7.48 4.92
N LEU A 482 -12.65 -7.96 4.48
CA LEU A 482 -12.98 -9.37 4.43
C LEU A 482 -12.61 -9.94 3.06
N VAL A 483 -11.39 -10.44 2.94
CA VAL A 483 -10.86 -11.01 1.70
C VAL A 483 -11.54 -12.35 1.35
N GLY A 484 -11.80 -12.59 0.07
CA GLY A 484 -12.58 -13.75 -0.37
C GLY A 484 -11.82 -15.00 -0.77
N SER A 485 -10.52 -14.89 -0.97
CA SER A 485 -9.66 -15.99 -1.42
C SER A 485 -8.32 -15.92 -0.71
N ALA A 486 -7.53 -17.00 -0.77
CA ALA A 486 -6.18 -17.04 -0.21
C ALA A 486 -5.20 -16.20 -1.06
N ILE A 487 -5.45 -14.89 -1.07
CA ILE A 487 -4.74 -13.85 -1.81
C ILE A 487 -4.44 -12.69 -0.85
N GLY A 488 -3.65 -11.73 -1.32
CA GLY A 488 -3.30 -10.55 -0.56
C GLY A 488 -2.16 -10.78 0.44
N PRO A 489 -1.85 -9.76 1.27
CA PRO A 489 -0.74 -9.82 2.19
C PRO A 489 -1.00 -10.78 3.34
N HIS A 490 0.08 -11.28 3.94
CA HIS A 490 -0.01 -11.97 5.22
C HIS A 490 -0.75 -11.09 6.26
N PRO A 491 -1.71 -11.61 7.06
CA PRO A 491 -2.05 -13.01 7.30
C PRO A 491 -3.25 -13.56 6.49
N PHE A 492 -3.76 -12.84 5.48
CA PHE A 492 -4.98 -13.22 4.77
C PHE A 492 -4.98 -14.64 4.17
N PRO A 493 -3.92 -15.10 3.48
CA PRO A 493 -3.90 -16.48 2.97
C PRO A 493 -4.06 -17.53 4.07
N THR A 494 -3.48 -17.30 5.24
CA THR A 494 -3.58 -18.19 6.41
C THR A 494 -5.00 -18.21 6.96
N ILE A 495 -5.62 -17.04 7.13
CA ILE A 495 -7.01 -16.90 7.61
C ILE A 495 -7.97 -17.66 6.70
N VAL A 496 -7.88 -17.44 5.39
CA VAL A 496 -8.78 -18.09 4.43
C VAL A 496 -8.57 -19.61 4.41
N ARG A 497 -7.31 -20.07 4.48
CA ARG A 497 -7.01 -21.51 4.59
C ARG A 497 -7.70 -22.12 5.81
N ASP A 498 -7.56 -21.50 6.97
CA ASP A 498 -8.04 -22.06 8.24
C ASP A 498 -9.56 -22.15 8.29
N PHE A 499 -10.27 -21.13 7.81
CA PHE A 499 -11.73 -21.19 7.74
C PHE A 499 -12.27 -22.08 6.61
N GLN A 500 -11.47 -22.38 5.59
CA GLN A 500 -11.86 -23.33 4.54
C GLN A 500 -11.49 -24.79 4.85
N LYS A 501 -10.64 -25.04 5.86
CA LYS A 501 -10.18 -26.39 6.24
C LYS A 501 -11.34 -27.34 6.59
N VAL A 502 -12.47 -26.80 7.06
CA VAL A 502 -13.70 -27.56 7.35
C VAL A 502 -14.13 -28.47 6.20
N ILE A 503 -13.92 -28.04 4.95
CA ILE A 503 -14.25 -28.84 3.76
C ILE A 503 -13.48 -30.17 3.78
N GLY A 504 -12.18 -30.12 4.05
CA GLY A 504 -11.32 -31.31 4.10
C GLY A 504 -11.55 -32.17 5.34
N GLU A 505 -11.89 -31.56 6.48
CA GLU A 505 -12.25 -32.28 7.71
C GLU A 505 -13.53 -33.10 7.52
N GLU A 506 -14.56 -32.49 6.92
CA GLU A 506 -15.82 -33.16 6.62
C GLU A 506 -15.62 -34.29 5.60
N ILE A 507 -14.86 -34.07 4.52
CA ILE A 507 -14.55 -35.13 3.55
C ILE A 507 -13.90 -36.34 4.25
N LYS A 508 -12.92 -36.11 5.12
CA LYS A 508 -12.23 -37.18 5.86
C LYS A 508 -13.16 -37.92 6.83
N ALA A 509 -14.14 -37.24 7.42
CA ALA A 509 -15.12 -37.86 8.30
C ALA A 509 -16.11 -38.71 7.47
N GLN A 510 -16.69 -38.11 6.43
CA GLN A 510 -17.69 -38.75 5.56
C GLN A 510 -17.12 -39.97 4.81
N LEU A 511 -15.87 -39.92 4.35
CA LEU A 511 -15.21 -41.07 3.72
C LEU A 511 -14.91 -42.23 4.67
N LYS A 512 -15.01 -42.04 6.00
CA LYS A 512 -14.91 -43.16 6.96
C LYS A 512 -16.25 -43.84 7.20
N GLU A 513 -17.35 -43.20 6.81
CA GLU A 513 -18.71 -43.71 6.97
C GLU A 513 -19.16 -44.53 5.76
N VAL A 514 -18.46 -44.38 4.63
CA VAL A 514 -18.61 -45.14 3.38
C VAL A 514 -17.54 -46.22 3.32
#